data_AF-A0A3N5HMC9-F1
#
_entry.id   AF-A0A3N5HMC9-F1
#
_cell.length_a   1.000
_cell.length_b   1.000
_cell.length_c   1.000
_cell.angle_alpha   90.00
_cell.angle_beta   90.00
_cell.angle_gamma   90.00
#
_symmetry.space_group_name_H-M   'P 1'
#
loop_
_entity.id
_entity.type
_entity.pdbx_description
1 polymer ?
#
loop_
_entity_poly.entity_id
_entity_poly.type
_entity_poly.pdbx_seq_one_letter_code
_entity_poly.pdbx_strand_id
1 'polypeptide(L)' 'MTETCYAKGQKVILVTSQIKNGRWLCKFSIPGFSHLDGGLHGQDSSKGYKTEWEARTNAFQRAKLFLDGPSV' A
#
# COMPACT_ATOMS: atom_id res chain seq x y z
N MET A 1 0.33 2.84 -12.22
CA MET A 1 0.75 4.18 -11.76
C MET A 1 1.56 4.06 -10.48
N THR A 2 2.69 4.76 -10.39
CA THR A 2 3.51 4.82 -9.18
C THR A 2 3.44 6.22 -8.61
N GLU A 3 3.21 6.34 -7.30
CA GLU A 3 3.12 7.60 -6.59
C GLU A 3 4.03 7.56 -5.36
N THR A 4 4.67 8.69 -5.06
CA THR A 4 5.45 8.85 -3.83
C THR A 4 4.70 9.77 -2.89
N CYS A 5 4.42 9.28 -1.69
CA CYS A 5 3.78 10.00 -0.61
C CYS A 5 4.71 10.03 0.61
N TYR A 6 4.34 10.80 1.63
CA TYR A 6 5.04 10.84 2.91
C TYR A 6 4.05 10.65 4.06
N ALA A 7 4.46 9.88 5.06
CA ALA A 7 3.73 9.72 6.31
C ALA A 7 4.74 9.66 7.45
N LYS A 8 4.49 10.39 8.55
CA LYS A 8 5.39 10.42 9.72
C LYS A 8 6.87 10.69 9.37
N GLY A 9 7.13 11.56 8.38
CA GLY A 9 8.48 11.86 7.89
C GLY A 9 9.14 10.77 7.04
N GLN A 10 8.47 9.64 6.83
CA GLN A 10 8.97 8.50 6.06
C GLN A 10 8.40 8.51 4.64
N LYS A 11 9.24 8.17 3.66
CA LYS A 11 8.84 8.05 2.26
C LYS A 11 8.01 6.78 2.07
N VAL A 12 6.84 6.91 1.46
CA VAL A 12 5.95 5.79 1.11
C VAL A 12 5.77 5.76 -0.40
N ILE A 13 6.10 4.65 -1.04
CA ILE A 13 5.93 4.43 -2.48
C ILE A 13 4.68 3.58 -2.66
N LEU A 14 3.69 4.11 -3.38
CA LEU A 14 2.47 3.42 -3.75
C LEU A 14 2.58 2.96 -5.20
N VAL A 15 2.39 1.66 -5.45
CA VAL A 15 2.39 1.06 -6.78
C VAL A 15 1.00 0.53 -7.06
N THR A 16 0.27 1.25 -7.92
CA THR A 16 -1.10 0.92 -8.30
C THR A 16 -1.13 0.26 -9.68
N SER A 17 -1.84 -0.84 -9.79
CA SER A 17 -2.03 -1.60 -11.03
C SER A 17 -3.46 -2.10 -11.13
N GLN A 18 -4.04 -2.09 -12.33
CA GLN A 18 -5.29 -2.76 -12.58
C GLN A 18 -5.05 -4.27 -12.70
N ILE A 19 -5.89 -5.07 -12.05
CA ILE A 19 -5.87 -6.54 -12.08
C ILE A 19 -7.04 -7.06 -12.93
N LYS A 20 -7.11 -8.39 -13.09
CA LYS A 20 -8.22 -9.05 -13.79
C LYS A 20 -9.59 -8.59 -13.24
N ASN A 21 -10.60 -8.54 -14.10
CA ASN A 21 -11.96 -8.05 -13.81
C ASN A 21 -12.08 -6.53 -13.59
N GLY A 22 -11.15 -5.73 -14.12
CA GLY A 22 -11.21 -4.26 -14.07
C GLY A 22 -10.98 -3.67 -12.68
N ARG A 23 -10.62 -4.50 -11.71
CA ARG A 23 -10.35 -4.10 -10.32
C ARG A 23 -8.97 -3.50 -10.17
N TRP A 24 -8.76 -2.77 -9.09
CA TRP A 24 -7.53 -2.06 -8.79
C TRP A 24 -6.83 -2.65 -7.59
N LEU A 25 -5.52 -2.81 -7.69
CA LEU A 25 -4.64 -3.24 -6.61
C LEU A 25 -3.59 -2.15 -6.38
N CYS A 26 -3.34 -1.80 -5.13
CA CYS A 26 -2.26 -0.88 -4.79
C CYS A 26 -1.42 -1.49 -3.66
N LYS A 27 -0.11 -1.56 -3.91
CA LYS A 27 0.89 -2.02 -2.96
C LYS A 27 1.65 -0.80 -2.43
N PHE A 28 2.09 -0.85 -1.18
CA PHE A 28 2.97 0.17 -0.63
C PHE A 28 4.35 -0.41 -0.30
N SER A 29 5.37 0.44 -0.36
CA SER A 29 6.74 0.11 0.04
C SER A 29 7.38 1.32 0.69
N ILE A 30 8.15 1.11 1.76
CA ILE A 30 8.85 2.15 2.50
C ILE A 30 10.34 1.81 2.42
N PRO A 31 11.17 2.59 1.71
CA PRO A 31 12.59 2.31 1.58
C PRO A 31 13.25 2.31 2.96
N GLY A 32 14.15 1.35 3.20
CA GLY A 32 14.75 1.12 4.52
C GLY A 32 14.01 0.08 5.38
N PHE A 33 12.82 -0.36 4.96
CA PHE A 33 12.12 -1.49 5.59
C PHE A 33 12.17 -2.71 4.66
N SER A 34 13.17 -3.57 4.87
CA SER A 34 13.52 -4.69 3.98
C SER A 34 12.52 -5.85 3.95
N HIS A 35 11.43 -5.80 4.74
CA HIS A 35 10.45 -6.88 4.83
C HIS A 35 9.01 -6.36 4.82
N LEU A 36 8.70 -5.43 3.91
CA LEU A 36 7.33 -4.97 3.66
C LEU A 36 6.53 -5.89 2.73
N ASP A 37 6.77 -7.20 2.80
CA ASP A 37 5.76 -8.19 2.41
C ASP A 37 4.55 -8.16 3.36
N GLY A 38 4.63 -7.37 4.46
CA GLY A 38 3.47 -7.02 5.28
C GLY A 38 2.35 -6.26 4.53
N GLY A 39 2.63 -5.71 3.34
CA GLY A 39 1.61 -5.19 2.42
C GLY A 39 0.77 -6.29 1.74
N LEU A 40 1.25 -7.54 1.71
CA LEU A 40 0.56 -8.70 1.14
C LEU A 40 -0.17 -9.55 2.19
N HIS A 41 0.22 -9.48 3.46
CA HIS A 41 -0.51 -10.14 4.55
C HIS A 41 -1.91 -9.50 4.73
N GLY A 42 -2.90 -10.06 4.03
CA GLY A 42 -4.33 -9.71 4.17
C GLY A 42 -4.99 -9.12 2.93
N GLN A 43 -4.25 -8.76 1.87
CA GLN A 43 -4.85 -8.47 0.57
C GLN A 43 -4.80 -9.77 -0.24
N ASP A 44 -5.90 -10.52 -0.21
CA ASP A 44 -6.12 -11.55 -1.20
C ASP A 44 -5.97 -10.89 -2.58
N SER A 45 -4.93 -11.27 -3.31
CA SER A 45 -4.59 -10.69 -4.63
C SER A 45 -5.77 -10.78 -5.62
N SER A 46 -6.74 -11.65 -5.34
CA SER A 46 -7.97 -11.87 -6.12
C SER A 46 -9.08 -10.86 -5.78
N LYS A 47 -8.92 -10.09 -4.70
CA LYS A 47 -9.93 -9.18 -4.14
C LYS A 47 -9.50 -7.71 -4.24
N GLY A 48 -9.19 -7.27 -5.46
CA GLY A 48 -8.93 -5.85 -5.75
C GLY A 48 -10.17 -4.96 -5.54
N TYR A 49 -9.94 -3.64 -5.51
CA TYR A 49 -10.94 -2.59 -5.31
C TYR A 49 -11.66 -2.22 -6.61
N LYS A 50 -12.82 -1.58 -6.52
CA LYS A 50 -13.57 -1.13 -7.70
C LYS A 50 -12.92 0.08 -8.36
N THR A 51 -12.33 0.96 -7.56
CA THR A 51 -11.67 2.17 -8.04
C THR A 51 -10.20 2.22 -7.67
N GLU A 52 -9.44 2.96 -8.48
CA GLU A 52 -8.02 3.23 -8.23
C GLU A 52 -7.82 3.98 -6.89
N TRP A 53 -8.70 4.94 -6.62
CA TRP A 53 -8.69 5.75 -5.41
C TRP A 53 -8.85 4.91 -4.13
N GLU A 54 -9.78 3.95 -4.11
CA GLU A 54 -9.98 3.04 -2.98
C GLU A 54 -8.73 2.19 -2.71
N ALA A 55 -8.12 1.66 -3.78
CA ALA A 55 -6.91 0.87 -3.67
C ALA A 55 -5.77 1.68 -3.05
N ARG A 56 -5.54 2.91 -3.54
CA ARG A 56 -4.49 3.79 -3.01
C ARG A 56 -4.75 4.21 -1.57
N THR A 57 -5.98 4.61 -1.26
CA THR A 57 -6.35 5.05 0.09
C THR A 57 -6.12 3.94 1.10
N ASN A 58 -6.52 2.71 0.75
CA ASN A 58 -6.27 1.55 1.61
C ASN A 58 -4.78 1.27 1.80
N ALA A 59 -4.00 1.25 0.71
CA ALA A 59 -2.55 1.02 0.78
C ALA A 59 -1.84 2.08 1.62
N PHE A 60 -2.21 3.36 1.46
CA PHE A 60 -1.64 4.45 2.23
C PHE A 60 -2.02 4.43 3.71
N GLN A 61 -3.28 4.07 4.03
CA GLN A 61 -3.71 3.91 5.42
C GLN A 61 -2.94 2.77 6.12
N ARG A 62 -2.67 1.66 5.42
CA ARG A 62 -1.84 0.58 5.95
C ARG A 62 -0.39 1.00 6.16
N ALA A 63 0.17 1.78 5.23
CA ALA A 63 1.50 2.37 5.41
C ALA A 63 1.56 3.27 6.66
N LYS A 64 0.52 4.09 6.89
CA LYS A 64 0.42 4.91 8.11
C LYS A 64 0.38 4.07 9.38
N LEU A 65 -0.45 3.03 9.42
CA LEU A 65 -0.55 2.13 10.58
C LEU A 65 0.77 1.40 10.85
N PHE A 66 1.46 0.96 9.78
CA PHE A 66 2.76 0.34 9.90
C PHE A 66 3.79 1.29 10.52
N LEU A 67 3.79 2.56 10.12
CA LEU A 67 4.63 3.61 10.68
C LEU A 67 4.21 4.08 12.08
N ASP A 68 3.00 3.72 12.53
CA ASP A 68 2.46 4.04 13.85
C ASP A 68 2.62 2.89 14.86
N GLY A 69 3.13 1.73 14.41
CA GLY A 69 3.46 0.58 15.27
C GLY A 69 4.39 0.97 16.43
N PRO A 70 4.37 0.22 17.56
CA PRO A 70 5.04 0.64 18.79
C PRO A 70 6.52 0.91 18.50
N SER A 71 6.92 2.16 18.71
CA SER A 71 8.32 2.56 18.87
C SER A 71 9.02 1.53 19.75
N VAL A 72 9.92 0.75 19.14
CA VAL A 72 10.90 -0.06 19.87
C VAL A 72 11.86 0.83 20.64
#